data_AF-A0A6V7I297-F1
#
_entry.id   AF-A0A6V7I297-F1
#
_cell.length_a   1.000
_cell.length_b   1.000
_cell.length_c   1.000
_cell.angle_alpha   90.00
_cell.angle_beta   90.00
_cell.angle_gamma   90.00
#
_symmetry.space_group_name_H-M   'P 1'
#
loop_
_entity.id
_entity.type
_entity.pdbx_description
1 polymer ?
#
loop_
_entity_poly.entity_id
_entity_poly.type
_entity_poly.pdbx_seq_one_letter_code
_entity_poly.pdbx_strand_id
1 'polypeptide(L)' 'GFYRGGKFTFSFKVGPNYPHEPPKVKCETQVYHPNIDLEGNVCLNILREDWKPVLTINSIVYGLQYLFL' A
#
# COMPACT_ATOMS: atom_id res chain seq x y z
N GLY A 1 2.56 -9.90 14.55
CA GLY A 1 1.25 -10.55 14.60
C GLY A 1 1.22 -11.83 13.79
N PHE A 2 0.06 -12.09 13.16
CA PHE A 2 -0.23 -13.27 12.34
C PHE A 2 0.73 -13.46 11.15
N TYR A 3 1.35 -12.38 10.67
CA TYR A 3 2.22 -12.38 9.48
C TYR A 3 3.73 -12.40 9.81
N ARG A 4 4.10 -12.74 11.05
CA ARG A 4 5.51 -12.72 11.50
C ARG A 4 6.38 -13.61 10.61
N GLY A 5 7.49 -13.06 10.12
CA GLY A 5 8.44 -13.78 9.25
C GLY A 5 8.02 -13.85 7.78
N GLY A 6 6.83 -13.34 7.43
CA GLY A 6 6.40 -13.20 6.04
C GLY A 6 7.22 -12.16 5.28
N LYS A 7 7.33 -12.36 3.96
CA LYS A 7 7.89 -11.38 3.01
C LYS A 7 6.81 -11.08 1.98
N PHE A 8 6.50 -9.80 1.81
CA PHE A 8 5.45 -9.32 0.92
C PHE A 8 6.05 -8.32 -0.06
N THR A 9 5.85 -8.57 -1.34
CA THR A 9 6.34 -7.71 -2.42
C THR A 9 5.21 -6.81 -2.89
N PHE A 10 5.50 -5.51 -3.01
CA PHE A 10 4.57 -4.51 -3.50
C PHE A 10 5.11 -3.81 -4.74
N SER A 11 4.26 -3.59 -5.73
CA SER A 11 4.58 -2.77 -6.90
C SER A 11 4.04 -1.35 -6.70
N PHE A 12 4.84 -0.36 -7.09
CA PHE A 12 4.50 1.06 -7.02
C PHE A 12 4.52 1.65 -8.42
N LYS A 13 3.39 2.19 -8.88
CA LYS A 13 3.28 2.92 -10.14
C LYS A 13 3.00 4.39 -9.87
N VAL A 14 4.03 5.21 -10.02
CA VAL A 14 3.93 6.67 -9.88
C VAL A 14 3.37 7.25 -11.17
N GLY A 15 2.23 7.93 -11.08
CA GLY A 15 1.60 8.59 -12.22
C GLY A 15 2.20 9.98 -12.51
N PRO A 16 1.90 10.57 -13.68
CA PRO A 16 2.38 11.90 -14.04
C PRO A 16 1.84 13.02 -13.14
N ASN A 17 0.71 12.78 -12.46
CA ASN A 17 0.06 13.75 -11.56
C ASN A 17 0.60 13.69 -10.12
N TYR A 18 1.62 12.86 -9.83
CA TYR A 18 2.25 12.84 -8.51
C TYR A 18 2.95 14.19 -8.23
N PRO A 19 2.79 14.80 -7.04
CA PRO A 19 2.16 14.28 -5.82
C PRO A 19 0.69 14.69 -5.62
N HIS A 20 0.02 15.29 -6.60
CA HIS A 20 -1.40 15.62 -6.48
C HIS A 20 -2.31 14.38 -6.43
N GLU A 21 -1.93 13.32 -7.13
CA GLU A 21 -2.54 11.98 -7.02
C GLU A 21 -1.58 10.98 -6.34
N PRO A 22 -2.10 10.02 -5.54
CA PRO A 22 -1.27 8.98 -4.95
C PRO A 22 -0.70 8.03 -6.02
N PRO A 23 0.45 7.41 -5.77
CA PRO A 23 0.90 6.30 -6.61
C PRO A 23 -0.05 5.11 -6.46
N LYS A 24 -0.21 4.32 -7.53
CA LYS A 24 -0.96 3.07 -7.47
C LYS A 24 -0.08 1.99 -6.85
N VAL A 25 -0.59 1.30 -5.84
CA VAL A 25 0.13 0.23 -5.13
C VAL A 25 -0.65 -1.07 -5.26
N LYS A 26 0.06 -2.17 -5.58
CA LYS A 26 -0.47 -3.53 -5.57
C LYS A 26 0.43 -4.47 -4.79
N CYS A 27 -0.17 -5.43 -4.10
CA CYS A 27 0.52 -6.56 -3.50
C CYS A 27 0.71 -7.65 -4.55
N GLU A 28 1.95 -7.99 -4.88
CA GLU A 28 2.28 -9.07 -5.81
C GLU A 28 2.30 -10.44 -5.11
N THR A 29 2.40 -10.44 -3.78
CA THR A 29 2.37 -11.65 -2.96
C THR A 29 0.92 -12.03 -2.65
N GLN A 30 0.50 -13.24 -3.01
CA GLN A 30 -0.78 -13.77 -2.58
C GLN A 30 -0.80 -13.92 -1.05
N VAL A 31 -1.70 -13.20 -0.40
CA VAL A 31 -1.84 -13.18 1.05
C VAL A 31 -3.31 -13.10 1.43
N TYR A 32 -3.70 -13.84 2.45
CA TYR A 32 -5.01 -13.68 3.07
C TYR A 32 -4.93 -12.52 4.06
N HIS A 33 -5.47 -11.35 3.71
CA HIS A 33 -5.45 -10.15 4.54
C HIS A 33 -6.73 -9.32 4.34
N PRO A 34 -7.38 -8.80 5.39
CA PRO A 34 -8.66 -8.08 5.25
C PRO A 34 -8.59 -6.83 4.35
N ASN A 35 -7.42 -6.17 4.31
CA ASN A 35 -7.18 -4.99 3.48
C ASN A 35 -6.53 -5.29 2.12
N ILE A 36 -6.34 -6.57 1.74
CA ILE A 36 -5.73 -6.94 0.44
C ILE A 36 -6.60 -8.00 -0.22
N ASP A 37 -7.13 -7.70 -1.39
CA ASP A 37 -7.94 -8.66 -2.13
C ASP A 37 -7.09 -9.68 -2.90
N LEU A 38 -7.76 -10.65 -3.54
CA LEU A 38 -7.12 -11.72 -4.31
C LEU A 38 -6.39 -11.22 -5.57
N GLU A 39 -6.72 -10.02 -6.04
CA GLU A 39 -6.05 -9.35 -7.18
C GLU A 39 -4.89 -8.45 -6.73
N GLY A 40 -4.59 -8.43 -5.42
CA GLY A 40 -3.52 -7.65 -4.82
C GLY A 40 -3.86 -6.17 -4.62
N ASN A 41 -5.12 -5.75 -4.78
CA ASN A 41 -5.49 -4.35 -4.52
C ASN A 41 -5.46 -4.09 -3.01
N VAL A 42 -4.82 -2.98 -2.64
CA VAL A 42 -4.64 -2.59 -1.23
C VAL A 42 -5.69 -1.56 -0.83
N CYS A 43 -6.39 -1.81 0.28
CA CYS A 43 -7.30 -0.86 0.91
C CYS A 43 -6.60 -0.13 2.06
N LEU A 44 -5.89 0.94 1.72
CA LEU A 44 -5.21 1.84 2.65
C LEU A 44 -5.72 3.27 2.41
N ASN A 45 -6.18 3.94 3.46
CA ASN A 45 -6.82 5.26 3.41
C ASN A 45 -5.95 6.33 2.72
N ILE A 46 -4.65 6.35 3.00
CA ILE A 46 -3.70 7.30 2.39
C ILE A 46 -3.46 7.05 0.89
N LEU A 47 -3.93 5.94 0.32
CA LEU A 47 -3.94 5.72 -1.13
C LEU A 47 -5.24 6.19 -1.80
N ARG A 48 -6.18 6.76 -1.03
CA ARG A 48 -7.51 7.19 -1.47
C ARG A 48 -7.88 8.56 -0.89
N GLU A 49 -8.82 8.59 0.06
CA GLU A 49 -9.44 9.81 0.60
C GLU A 49 -8.50 10.66 1.44
N ASP A 50 -7.52 10.02 2.11
CA ASP A 50 -6.58 10.70 2.99
C ASP A 50 -5.25 11.06 2.30
N TRP A 51 -5.16 10.87 0.98
CA TRP A 51 -3.96 11.28 0.24
C TRP A 51 -3.80 12.80 0.28
N LYS A 52 -2.60 13.25 0.63
CA LYS A 52 -2.21 14.66 0.61
C LYS A 52 -0.85 14.77 -0.07
N PRO A 53 -0.57 15.81 -0.88
CA PRO A 53 0.72 15.97 -1.55
C PRO A 53 1.95 16.05 -0.63
N VAL A 54 1.73 16.28 0.68
CA VAL A 54 2.78 16.22 1.72
C VAL A 54 3.21 14.78 2.05
N LEU A 55 2.40 13.77 1.70
CA LEU A 55 2.71 12.37 1.90
C LEU A 55 3.69 11.87 0.83
N THR A 56 4.57 10.97 1.25
CA THR A 56 5.63 10.43 0.40
C THR A 56 5.45 8.93 0.23
N ILE A 57 6.21 8.34 -0.70
CA ILE A 57 6.31 6.87 -0.83
C ILE A 57 6.68 6.23 0.51
N ASN A 58 7.54 6.88 1.32
CA ASN A 58 7.91 6.39 2.65
C ASN A 58 6.71 6.30 3.60
N SER A 59 5.83 7.31 3.58
CA SER A 59 4.57 7.30 4.35
C SER A 59 3.68 6.10 3.97
N ILE A 60 3.66 5.75 2.68
CA ILE A 60 2.94 4.58 2.18
C ILE A 60 3.59 3.28 2.67
N VAL A 61 4.91 3.16 2.61
CA VAL A 61 5.64 1.98 3.10
C VAL A 61 5.36 1.74 4.59
N TYR A 62 5.35 2.78 5.42
CA TYR A 62 4.97 2.65 6.83
C TYR A 62 3.51 2.24 7.01
N GLY A 63 2.58 2.81 6.22
CA GLY A 63 1.18 2.40 6.24
C GLY A 63 0.98 0.93 5.87
N LEU A 64 1.69 0.45 4.84
CA LEU A 64 1.70 -0.96 4.45
C LEU A 64 2.27 -1.84 5.55
N GLN A 65 3.39 -1.46 6.17
CA GLN A 65 3.97 -2.22 7.27
C GLN A 65 2.98 -2.37 8.44
N TYR A 66 2.23 -1.32 8.76
CA TYR A 66 1.25 -1.33 9.85
C TYR A 66 0.10 -2.32 9.62
N LEU A 67 -0.24 -2.63 8.37
CA LEU A 67 -1.23 -3.67 8.05
C LEU A 67 -0.80 -5.06 8.54
N PHE A 68 0.51 -5.34 8.58
CA PHE A 68 1.05 -6.67 8.91
C PHE A 68 1.55 -6.83 10.35
N LEU A 69 1.42 -5.79 11.19
CA LEU A 69 1.89 -5.83 12.59
C LEU A 69 1.09 -6.79 13.49
#